data_AF-A0A9D4KAG1-F1
#
_entry.id   AF-A0A9D4KAG1-F1
#
_cell.length_a   1.000
_cell.length_b   1.000
_cell.length_c   1.000
_cell.angle_alpha   90.00
_cell.angle_beta   90.00
_cell.angle_gamma   90.00
#
_symmetry.space_group_name_H-M   'P 1'
#
loop_
_entity.id
_entity.type
_entity.pdbx_description
1 polymer ?
#
loop_
_entity_poly.entity_id
_entity_poly.type
_entity_poly.pdbx_seq_one_letter_code
_entity_poly.pdbx_strand_id
1 'polypeptide(L)'
;MLLLLLLLLLLLLLLLLLLLLLLLLLLLLLLLLLLLLLLLLLPLLLLLLLLLLLLLLLLLLLLLLVLLLLVLLPPPPPPPRRLLLLLLLLLPLLLLLLPLLLLLLLLLPLLLLLLLLLLLLLLLLLLPLLLLLLLLLLLLLLLLLLLLLLLLLQLLLLLLLLLLLLLLLLLLLLLLLHHHHHHHHHHHHSQ
;
A
#
# COMPACT_ATOMS: atom_id res chain seq x y z
N MET A 1 -8.47 11.90 -40.23
CA MET A 1 -8.48 10.55 -39.65
C MET A 1 -7.47 10.40 -38.51
N LEU A 2 -6.18 10.70 -38.71
CA LEU A 2 -5.14 10.59 -37.67
C LEU A 2 -5.43 11.40 -36.39
N LEU A 3 -5.87 12.66 -36.53
CA LEU A 3 -6.25 13.52 -35.39
C LEU A 3 -7.39 12.90 -34.54
N LEU A 4 -8.39 12.29 -35.19
CA LEU A 4 -9.52 11.66 -34.51
C LEU A 4 -9.08 10.42 -33.74
N LEU A 5 -8.18 9.61 -34.32
CA LEU A 5 -7.60 8.44 -33.65
C LEU A 5 -6.79 8.86 -32.41
N LEU A 6 -6.01 9.94 -32.52
CA LEU A 6 -5.25 10.49 -31.40
C LEU A 6 -6.17 11.02 -30.28
N LEU A 7 -7.25 11.71 -30.65
CA LEU A 7 -8.25 12.17 -29.69
C LEU A 7 -8.94 11.00 -28.97
N LEU A 8 -9.33 9.96 -29.70
CA LEU A 8 -9.97 8.77 -29.12
C LEU A 8 -9.01 8.04 -28.17
N LEU A 9 -7.74 7.88 -28.56
CA LEU A 9 -6.71 7.27 -27.71
C LEU A 9 -6.52 8.07 -26.42
N LEU A 10 -6.46 9.41 -26.52
CA LEU A 10 -6.34 10.29 -25.38
C LEU A 10 -7.56 10.19 -24.43
N LEU A 11 -8.77 10.11 -24.98
CA LEU A 11 -9.99 9.97 -24.18
C LEU A 11 -10.03 8.62 -23.46
N LEU A 12 -9.72 7.52 -24.16
CA LEU A 12 -9.66 6.19 -23.57
C LEU A 12 -8.64 6.13 -22.43
N LEU A 13 -7.48 6.75 -22.62
CA LEU A 13 -6.45 6.86 -21.60
C LEU A 13 -6.96 7.62 -20.38
N LEU A 14 -7.59 8.79 -20.58
CA LEU A 14 -8.12 9.59 -19.49
C LEU A 14 -9.14 8.79 -18.67
N LEU A 15 -10.02 8.02 -19.34
CA LEU A 15 -10.99 7.16 -18.69
C LEU A 15 -10.31 6.04 -17.89
N LEU A 16 -9.29 5.38 -18.46
CA LEU A 16 -8.53 4.34 -17.76
C LEU A 16 -7.83 4.89 -16.52
N LEU A 17 -7.21 6.07 -16.63
CA LEU A 17 -6.56 6.76 -15.52
C LEU A 17 -7.56 7.10 -14.42
N LEU A 18 -8.75 7.60 -14.79
CA LEU A 18 -9.82 7.91 -13.84
C LEU A 18 -10.32 6.66 -13.10
N LEU A 19 -10.56 5.57 -13.83
CA LEU A 19 -11.00 4.30 -13.24
C LEU A 19 -9.96 3.76 -12.25
N LEU A 20 -8.69 3.84 -12.62
CA LEU A 20 -7.60 3.40 -11.76
C LEU A 20 -7.47 4.28 -10.51
N LEU A 21 -7.60 5.60 -10.66
CA LEU A 21 -7.60 6.53 -9.55
C LEU A 21 -8.75 6.22 -8.57
N LEU A 22 -9.94 5.93 -9.08
CA LEU A 22 -11.09 5.52 -8.28
C LEU A 22 -10.81 4.22 -7.52
N LEU A 23 -10.23 3.21 -8.18
CA LEU A 23 -9.84 1.95 -7.54
C LEU A 23 -8.82 2.18 -6.42
N LEU A 24 -7.81 3.02 -6.67
CA LEU A 24 -6.80 3.40 -5.67
C LEU A 24 -7.45 4.09 -4.46
N LEU A 25 -8.38 5.02 -4.70
CA LEU A 25 -9.11 5.71 -3.65
C LEU A 25 -9.94 4.73 -2.80
N LEU A 26 -10.64 3.80 -3.44
CA LEU A 26 -11.43 2.78 -2.75
C LEU A 26 -10.53 1.89 -1.87
N LEU A 27 -9.38 1.45 -2.40
CA LEU A 27 -8.40 0.66 -1.68
C LEU A 27 -7.84 1.43 -0.47
N LEU A 28 -7.53 2.71 -0.65
CA LEU A 28 -7.06 3.59 0.41
C LEU A 28 -8.13 3.77 1.50
N LEU A 29 -9.39 3.94 1.12
CA LEU A 29 -10.51 4.05 2.06
C LEU A 29 -10.68 2.77 2.88
N LEU A 30 -10.60 1.60 2.22
CA LEU A 30 -10.66 0.31 2.91
C LEU A 30 -9.50 0.16 3.91
N LEU A 31 -8.29 0.53 3.50
CA LEU A 31 -7.11 0.52 4.37
C LEU A 31 -7.30 1.44 5.57
N LEU A 32 -7.83 2.65 5.36
CA LEU A 32 -8.12 3.60 6.43
C LEU A 32 -9.17 3.07 7.41
N LEU A 33 -10.24 2.46 6.90
CA LEU A 33 -11.28 1.86 7.73
C LEU A 33 -10.72 0.72 8.59
N LEU A 34 -9.90 -0.14 8.00
CA LEU A 34 -9.22 -1.22 8.74
C LEU A 34 -8.29 -0.67 9.82
N LEU A 35 -7.50 0.36 9.48
CA LEU A 35 -6.61 1.04 10.43
C LEU A 35 -7.40 1.68 11.57
N LEU A 36 -8.56 2.29 11.29
CA LEU A 36 -9.43 2.87 12.30
C LEU A 36 -10.03 1.80 13.22
N LEU A 37 -10.52 0.70 12.65
CA LEU A 37 -11.05 -0.43 13.42
C LEU A 37 -9.95 -0.97 14.36
N LEU A 38 -8.74 -1.12 13.85
CA LEU A 38 -7.59 -1.50 14.65
C LEU A 38 -7.35 -0.49 15.78
N LEU A 39 -7.26 0.80 15.44
CA LEU A 39 -6.99 1.86 16.40
C LEU A 39 -8.00 1.87 17.55
N LEU A 40 -9.22 1.42 17.29
CA LEU A 40 -10.26 1.26 18.29
C LEU A 40 -10.13 -0.04 19.10
N LEU A 41 -9.79 -1.17 18.48
CA LEU A 41 -9.68 -2.46 19.17
C LEU A 41 -8.44 -2.56 20.07
N LEU A 42 -7.30 -2.02 19.63
CA LEU A 42 -6.06 -2.08 20.39
C LEU A 42 -6.16 -1.49 21.81
N PRO A 43 -6.67 -0.24 22.02
CA PRO A 43 -6.79 0.33 23.36
C PRO A 43 -7.78 -0.45 24.23
N LEU A 44 -8.83 -1.06 23.66
CA LEU A 44 -9.77 -1.89 24.41
C LEU A 44 -9.08 -3.16 24.95
N LEU A 45 -8.25 -3.81 24.13
CA LEU A 45 -7.47 -4.98 24.56
C LEU A 45 -6.41 -4.60 25.60
N LEU A 46 -5.74 -3.47 25.42
CA LEU A 46 -4.79 -2.94 26.41
C LEU A 46 -5.48 -2.59 27.73
N LEU A 47 -6.68 -2.01 27.68
CA LEU A 47 -7.49 -1.72 28.86
C LEU A 47 -7.89 -3.01 29.60
N LEU A 48 -8.31 -4.04 28.87
CA LEU A 48 -8.61 -5.35 29.46
C LEU A 48 -7.38 -5.96 30.15
N LEU A 49 -6.22 -5.93 29.49
CA LEU A 49 -4.96 -6.38 30.06
C LEU A 49 -4.60 -5.59 31.33
N LEU A 50 -4.77 -4.26 31.31
CA LEU A 50 -4.51 -3.39 32.45
C LEU A 50 -5.44 -3.71 33.63
N LEU A 51 -6.74 -3.92 33.36
CA LEU A 51 -7.71 -4.29 34.38
C LEU A 51 -7.34 -5.63 35.02
N LEU A 52 -6.95 -6.62 34.21
CA LEU A 52 -6.52 -7.93 34.69
C LEU A 52 -5.26 -7.81 35.57
N LEU A 53 -4.29 -7.01 35.15
CA LEU A 53 -3.07 -6.74 35.91
C LEU A 53 -3.39 -6.06 37.25
N LEU A 54 -4.29 -5.07 37.24
CA LEU A 54 -4.73 -4.37 38.46
C LEU A 54 -5.42 -5.34 39.43
N LEU A 55 -6.29 -6.21 38.93
CA LEU A 55 -6.96 -7.22 39.75
C LEU A 55 -5.95 -8.20 40.37
N LEU A 56 -4.97 -8.66 39.58
CA LEU A 56 -3.89 -9.50 40.06
C LEU A 56 -3.07 -8.80 41.16
N LEU A 57 -2.75 -7.52 40.96
CA LEU A 57 -2.03 -6.70 41.94
C LEU A 57 -2.83 -6.56 43.24
N LEU A 58 -4.14 -6.28 43.15
CA LEU A 58 -5.01 -6.16 44.31
C LEU A 58 -5.07 -7.47 45.10
N LEU A 59 -5.20 -8.61 44.41
CA LEU A 59 -5.21 -9.93 45.03
C LEU A 59 -3.88 -10.23 45.73
N LEU A 60 -2.75 -9.89 45.08
CA LEU A 60 -1.42 -10.03 45.66
C LEU A 60 -1.25 -9.16 46.91
N LEU A 61 -1.76 -7.92 46.88
CA LEU A 61 -1.75 -7.03 48.04
C LEU A 61 -2.60 -7.58 49.18
N LEU A 62 -3.78 -8.12 48.87
CA LEU A 62 -4.65 -8.76 49.87
C LEU A 62 -3.96 -9.98 50.50
N LEU A 63 -3.31 -10.81 49.69
CA LEU A 63 -2.51 -11.94 50.16
C LEU A 63 -1.39 -11.47 51.10
N LEU A 64 -0.66 -10.41 50.73
CA LEU A 64 0.39 -9.84 51.55
C LEU A 64 -0.15 -9.30 52.89
N LEU A 65 -1.28 -8.58 52.86
CA LEU A 65 -1.93 -8.05 54.06
C LEU A 65 -2.34 -9.18 55.00
N VAL A 66 -2.96 -10.23 54.45
CA VAL A 66 -3.31 -11.45 55.17
C VAL A 66 -2.08 -12.06 55.84
N LEU A 67 -0.99 -12.25 55.10
CA LEU A 67 0.26 -12.80 55.63
C LEU A 67 0.82 -11.91 56.75
N LEU A 68 0.80 -10.60 56.57
CA LEU A 68 1.24 -9.65 57.59
C LEU A 68 0.40 -9.75 58.87
N LEU A 69 -0.93 -9.78 58.76
CA LEU A 69 -1.83 -9.94 59.89
C LEU A 69 -1.55 -11.25 60.64
N LEU A 70 -1.26 -12.33 59.92
CA LEU A 70 -0.92 -13.63 60.50
C LEU A 70 0.43 -13.65 61.24
N VAL A 71 1.37 -12.78 60.84
CA VAL A 71 2.65 -12.58 61.54
C VAL A 71 2.46 -11.73 62.79
N LEU A 72 1.60 -10.70 62.72
CA LEU A 72 1.35 -9.77 63.82
C LEU A 72 0.42 -10.33 64.91
N LEU A 73 -0.43 -11.29 64.59
CA LEU A 73 -1.28 -11.96 65.58
C LEU A 73 -0.42 -12.77 66.56
N PRO A 74 -0.76 -12.76 67.87
CA PRO A 74 -0.04 -13.54 68.88
C PRO A 74 -0.03 -15.03 68.51
N PRO A 75 1.03 -15.80 68.84
CA PRO A 75 1.18 -17.17 68.38
C PRO A 75 0.00 -18.03 68.87
N PRO A 76 -0.81 -18.64 67.98
CA PRO A 76 -1.88 -19.53 68.37
C PRO A 76 -1.32 -20.86 68.96
N PRO A 77 -2.15 -21.67 69.63
CA PRO A 77 -1.74 -22.91 70.32
C PRO A 77 -1.18 -23.95 69.32
N PRO A 78 -0.66 -25.12 69.77
CA PRO A 78 0.57 -25.79 69.28
C PRO A 78 0.74 -25.84 67.74
N PRO A 79 2.00 -25.89 67.25
CA PRO A 79 2.38 -25.70 65.84
C PRO A 79 1.46 -26.30 64.76
N PRO A 80 0.91 -27.53 64.87
CA PRO A 80 0.03 -28.09 63.84
C PRO A 80 -1.24 -27.25 63.59
N ARG A 81 -1.83 -26.63 64.63
CA ARG A 81 -3.08 -25.87 64.46
C ARG A 81 -2.85 -24.54 63.73
N ARG A 82 -1.70 -23.91 63.94
CA ARG A 82 -1.32 -22.68 63.23
C ARG A 82 -1.20 -22.90 61.73
N LEU A 83 -0.51 -23.97 61.32
CA LEU A 83 -0.31 -24.29 59.90
C LEU A 83 -1.63 -24.60 59.20
N LEU A 84 -2.57 -25.27 59.87
CA LEU A 84 -3.89 -25.56 59.31
C LEU A 84 -4.71 -24.27 59.09
N LEU A 85 -4.69 -23.33 60.05
CA LEU A 85 -5.40 -22.05 59.88
C LEU A 85 -4.78 -21.20 58.77
N LEU A 86 -3.45 -21.18 58.66
CA LEU A 86 -2.75 -20.51 57.56
C LEU A 86 -3.15 -21.10 56.22
N LEU A 87 -3.13 -22.43 56.10
CA LEU A 87 -3.51 -23.11 54.87
C LEU A 87 -4.97 -22.83 54.52
N LEU A 88 -5.88 -22.92 55.50
CA LEU A 88 -7.31 -22.68 55.27
C LEU A 88 -7.57 -21.26 54.72
N LEU A 89 -6.83 -20.26 55.20
CA LEU A 89 -7.03 -18.87 54.82
C LEU A 89 -6.31 -18.51 53.51
N LEU A 90 -5.09 -19.04 53.28
CA LEU A 90 -4.32 -18.78 52.07
C LEU A 90 -4.83 -19.58 50.86
N LEU A 91 -5.36 -20.78 51.07
CA LEU A 91 -5.85 -21.66 49.99
C LEU A 91 -6.85 -20.97 49.04
N PRO A 92 -7.93 -20.30 49.51
CA PRO A 92 -8.86 -19.63 48.60
C PRO A 92 -8.21 -18.49 47.81
N LEU A 93 -7.28 -17.74 48.40
CA LEU A 93 -6.56 -16.67 47.70
C LEU A 93 -5.64 -17.24 46.62
N LEU A 94 -4.91 -18.32 46.93
CA LEU A 94 -4.07 -19.02 45.95
C LEU A 94 -4.91 -19.63 44.82
N LEU A 95 -6.08 -20.18 45.16
CA LEU A 95 -7.02 -20.76 44.19
C LEU A 95 -7.61 -19.70 43.25
N LEU A 96 -7.76 -18.46 43.70
CA LEU A 96 -8.15 -17.32 42.83
C LEU A 96 -6.97 -16.77 42.03
N LEU A 97 -5.76 -16.77 42.59
CA LEU A 97 -4.56 -16.23 41.92
C LEU A 97 -4.15 -17.06 40.72
N LEU A 98 -4.15 -18.39 40.87
CA LEU A 98 -3.72 -19.32 39.83
C LEU A 98 -4.46 -19.14 38.48
N PRO A 99 -5.81 -19.13 38.41
CA PRO A 99 -6.52 -18.95 37.15
C PRO A 99 -6.28 -17.56 36.53
N LEU A 100 -6.10 -16.52 37.34
CA LEU A 100 -5.78 -15.17 36.83
C LEU A 100 -4.39 -15.12 36.21
N LEU A 101 -3.39 -15.74 36.85
CA LEU A 101 -2.04 -15.81 36.31
C LEU A 101 -2.02 -16.64 35.02
N LEU A 102 -2.73 -17.77 34.98
CA LEU A 102 -2.87 -18.58 33.77
C LEU A 102 -3.56 -17.81 32.65
N LEU A 103 -4.61 -17.06 32.96
CA LEU A 103 -5.29 -16.20 32.00
C LEU A 103 -4.35 -15.13 31.44
N LEU A 104 -3.57 -14.46 32.30
CA LEU A 104 -2.57 -13.47 31.88
C LEU A 104 -1.50 -14.09 30.97
N LEU A 105 -0.97 -15.24 31.38
CA LEU A 105 0.04 -15.98 30.63
C LEU A 105 -0.47 -16.39 29.25
N LEU A 106 -1.76 -16.71 29.12
CA LEU A 106 -2.39 -17.06 27.86
C LEU A 106 -2.73 -15.82 27.01
N LEU A 107 -3.16 -14.72 27.63
CA LEU A 107 -3.56 -13.50 26.93
C LEU A 107 -2.35 -12.78 26.30
N LEU A 108 -1.22 -12.74 26.98
CA LEU A 108 -0.02 -12.05 26.49
C LEU A 108 0.46 -12.53 25.10
N PRO A 109 0.71 -13.84 24.87
CA PRO A 109 1.11 -14.32 23.54
C PRO A 109 0.00 -14.14 22.50
N LEU A 110 -1.28 -14.21 22.88
CA LEU A 110 -2.39 -13.93 21.98
C LEU A 110 -2.40 -12.46 21.51
N LEU A 111 -2.13 -11.53 22.42
CA LEU A 111 -2.02 -10.10 22.08
C LEU A 111 -0.84 -9.86 21.14
N LEU A 112 0.31 -10.49 21.40
CA LEU A 112 1.48 -10.41 20.52
C LEU A 112 1.20 -11.02 19.14
N LEU A 113 0.53 -12.18 19.10
CA LEU A 113 0.12 -12.82 17.85
C LEU A 113 -0.84 -11.94 17.06
N LEU A 114 -1.81 -11.32 17.74
CA LEU A 114 -2.75 -10.39 17.12
C LEU A 114 -2.01 -9.18 16.52
N LEU A 115 -1.07 -8.59 17.25
CA LEU A 115 -0.23 -7.50 16.76
C LEU A 115 0.60 -7.91 15.54
N LEU A 116 1.18 -9.11 15.56
CA LEU A 116 1.94 -9.64 14.43
C LEU A 116 1.04 -9.90 13.21
N LEU A 117 -0.11 -10.54 13.39
CA LEU A 117 -1.09 -10.82 12.34
C LEU A 117 -1.55 -9.52 11.68
N LEU A 118 -1.76 -8.50 12.50
CA LEU A 118 -2.13 -7.19 12.06
C LEU A 118 -1.04 -6.51 11.22
N LEU A 119 0.21 -6.53 11.69
CA LEU A 119 1.34 -6.01 10.93
C LEU A 119 1.46 -6.74 9.58
N LEU A 120 1.28 -8.06 9.59
CA LEU A 120 1.28 -8.87 8.38
C LEU A 120 0.13 -8.49 7.44
N LEU A 121 -1.08 -8.29 7.97
CA LEU A 121 -2.24 -7.86 7.18
C LEU A 121 -2.00 -6.49 6.55
N LEU A 122 -1.43 -5.54 7.31
CA LEU A 122 -1.05 -4.22 6.79
C LEU A 122 -0.04 -4.36 5.64
N LEU A 123 1.01 -5.16 5.84
CA LEU A 123 2.01 -5.42 4.80
C LEU A 123 1.40 -6.07 3.56
N LEU A 124 0.54 -7.07 3.76
CA LEU A 124 -0.17 -7.78 2.71
C LEU A 124 -1.07 -6.84 1.89
N LEU A 125 -1.66 -5.83 2.51
CA LEU A 125 -2.47 -4.82 1.82
C LEU A 125 -1.63 -3.75 1.13
N LEU A 126 -0.49 -3.37 1.71
CA LEU A 126 0.42 -2.39 1.12
C LEU A 126 1.14 -2.92 -0.12
N LEU A 127 1.50 -4.21 -0.13
CA LEU A 127 2.20 -4.84 -1.25
C LEU A 127 1.46 -4.72 -2.61
N PRO A 128 0.17 -5.11 -2.75
CA PRO A 128 -0.55 -4.96 -4.00
C PRO A 128 -0.77 -3.50 -4.37
N LEU A 129 -0.89 -2.59 -3.39
CA LEU A 129 -0.97 -1.15 -3.65
C LEU A 129 0.32 -0.63 -4.28
N LEU A 130 1.48 -1.03 -3.74
CA LEU A 130 2.79 -0.67 -4.30
C LEU A 130 2.98 -1.26 -5.71
N LEU A 131 2.57 -2.51 -5.91
CA LEU A 131 2.62 -3.16 -7.22
C LEU A 131 1.70 -2.45 -8.24
N LEU A 132 0.49 -2.08 -7.84
CA LEU A 132 -0.44 -1.31 -8.68
C LEU A 132 0.15 0.04 -9.07
N LEU A 133 0.78 0.74 -8.12
CA LEU A 133 1.45 2.01 -8.38
C LEU A 133 2.62 1.85 -9.36
N LEU A 134 3.43 0.80 -9.20
CA LEU A 134 4.52 0.48 -10.12
C LEU A 134 4.00 0.18 -11.53
N LEU A 135 2.94 -0.62 -11.64
CA LEU A 135 2.30 -0.96 -12.91
C LEU A 135 1.76 0.30 -13.60
N LEU A 136 1.13 1.20 -12.83
CA LEU A 136 0.65 2.49 -13.33
C LEU A 136 1.80 3.33 -13.90
N LEU A 137 2.90 3.45 -13.15
CA LEU A 137 4.07 4.19 -13.59
C LEU A 137 4.64 3.61 -14.90
N LEU A 138 4.71 2.28 -14.99
CA LEU A 138 5.18 1.60 -16.20
C LEU A 138 4.26 1.85 -17.38
N LEU A 139 2.94 1.76 -17.19
CA LEU A 139 1.95 2.03 -18.23
C LEU A 139 2.06 3.47 -18.73
N LEU A 140 2.20 4.43 -17.81
CA LEU A 140 2.38 5.84 -18.15
C LEU A 140 3.67 6.05 -18.97
N LEU A 141 4.77 5.41 -18.56
CA LEU A 141 6.04 5.48 -19.29
C LEU A 141 5.92 4.89 -20.71
N LEU A 142 5.29 3.72 -20.84
CA LEU A 142 5.06 3.07 -22.14
C LEU A 142 4.21 3.95 -23.05
N LEU A 143 3.15 4.56 -22.52
CA LEU A 143 2.33 5.49 -23.26
C LEU A 143 3.13 6.71 -23.73
N LEU A 144 3.92 7.32 -22.83
CA LEU A 144 4.76 8.46 -23.18
C LEU A 144 5.73 8.10 -24.31
N LEU A 145 6.33 6.90 -24.25
CA LEU A 145 7.18 6.37 -25.31
C LEU A 145 6.42 6.20 -26.63
N LEU A 146 5.20 5.65 -26.59
CA LEU A 146 4.36 5.51 -27.78
C LEU A 146 4.02 6.86 -28.42
N LEU A 147 3.64 7.84 -27.59
CA LEU A 147 3.34 9.19 -28.05
C LEU A 147 4.59 9.85 -28.68
N LEU A 148 5.76 9.70 -28.06
CA LEU A 148 7.03 10.16 -28.61
C LEU A 148 7.33 9.51 -29.98
N LEU A 149 7.11 8.20 -30.10
CA LEU A 149 7.30 7.46 -31.34
C LEU A 149 6.35 7.96 -32.45
N LEU A 150 5.08 8.19 -32.12
CA LEU A 150 4.10 8.73 -33.07
C LEU A 150 4.50 10.13 -33.56
N LEU A 151 4.97 10.99 -32.66
CA LEU A 151 5.48 12.32 -33.01
C LEU A 151 6.71 12.22 -33.93
N LEU A 152 7.64 11.31 -33.62
CA LEU A 152 8.83 11.07 -34.44
C LEU A 152 8.45 10.59 -35.84
N LEU A 153 7.50 9.66 -35.95
CA LEU A 153 7.01 9.15 -37.23
C LEU A 153 6.35 10.26 -38.05
N GLN A 154 5.55 11.11 -37.42
CA GLN A 154 4.93 12.26 -38.09
C GLN A 154 5.98 13.24 -38.61
N LEU A 155 7.02 13.53 -37.81
CA LEU A 155 8.14 14.37 -38.23
C LEU A 155 8.87 13.77 -39.43
N LEU A 156 9.14 12.46 -39.40
CA LEU A 156 9.78 11.74 -40.51
C LEU A 156 8.96 11.80 -41.79
N LEU A 157 7.64 11.61 -41.69
CA LEU A 157 6.74 11.70 -42.85
C LEU A 157 6.73 13.11 -43.45
N LEU A 158 6.72 14.14 -42.61
CA LEU A 158 6.82 15.53 -43.05
C LEU A 158 8.16 15.80 -43.76
N LEU A 159 9.26 15.28 -43.22
CA LEU A 159 10.58 15.39 -43.85
C LEU A 159 10.61 14.69 -45.22
N LEU A 160 10.04 13.49 -45.33
CA LEU A 160 9.96 12.75 -46.59
C LEU A 160 9.13 13.51 -47.64
N LEU A 161 7.99 14.07 -47.23
CA LEU A 161 7.16 14.90 -48.12
C LEU A 161 7.93 16.11 -48.64
N LEU A 162 8.65 16.80 -47.75
CA LEU A 162 9.51 17.93 -48.11
C LEU A 162 10.58 17.52 -49.13
N LEU A 163 11.24 16.38 -48.91
CA LEU A 163 12.26 15.84 -49.82
C LEU A 163 11.67 15.51 -51.20
N LEU A 164 10.49 14.88 -51.25
CA LEU A 164 9.81 14.57 -52.50
C LEU A 164 9.43 15.85 -53.26
N LEU A 165 8.92 16.86 -52.56
CA LEU A 165 8.61 18.17 -53.14
C LEU A 165 9.87 18.82 -53.72
N LEU A 166 10.99 18.77 -53.00
CA LEU A 166 12.28 19.27 -53.47
C LEU A 166 12.75 18.54 -54.74
N LEU A 167 12.62 17.21 -54.79
CA LEU A 167 12.97 16.40 -55.95
C LEU A 167 12.10 16.73 -57.17
N LEU A 168 10.78 16.88 -56.96
CA LEU A 168 9.85 17.28 -58.02
C LEU A 168 10.20 18.66 -58.58
N LEU A 169 10.53 19.62 -57.70
CA LEU A 169 10.97 20.95 -58.09
C LEU A 169 12.26 20.89 -58.93
N LEU A 170 13.22 20.07 -58.51
CA LEU A 170 14.46 19.83 -59.25
C LEU A 170 14.18 19.22 -60.64
N LEU A 171 13.30 18.23 -60.73
CA LEU A 171 12.92 17.60 -61.99
C LEU A 171 12.26 18.61 -62.94
N LEU A 172 11.34 19.43 -62.42
CA LEU A 172 10.69 20.49 -63.19
C LEU A 172 11.71 21.50 -63.70
N LEU A 173 12.67 21.89 -62.86
CA LEU A 173 13.78 22.76 -63.26
C LEU A 173 14.61 22.13 -64.40
N LEU A 174 14.97 20.85 -64.28
CA LEU A 174 15.71 20.13 -65.32
C LEU A 174 14.93 20.05 -66.64
N LEU A 175 13.62 19.79 -66.59
CA LEU A 175 12.76 19.73 -67.76
C LEU A 175 12.66 21.09 -68.46
N LEU A 176 12.52 22.17 -67.69
CA LEU A 176 12.54 23.54 -68.20
C LEU A 176 13.87 23.84 -68.91
N LEU A 177 14.99 23.49 -68.29
CA LEU A 177 16.32 23.66 -68.88
C LEU A 177 16.49 22.85 -70.17
N HIS A 178 16.05 21.59 -70.19
CA HIS A 178 16.14 20.73 -71.37
C HIS A 178 15.28 21.24 -72.53
N HIS A 179 14.04 21.62 -72.24
CA HIS A 179 13.13 22.17 -73.25
C HIS A 179 13.70 23.46 -73.87
N HIS A 180 14.22 24.35 -73.03
CA HIS A 180 14.87 25.58 -73.48
C HIS A 180 16.07 25.29 -74.39
N HIS A 181 16.93 24.34 -74.00
CA HIS A 181 18.09 23.94 -74.80
C HIS A 181 17.69 23.38 -76.17
N HIS A 182 16.67 22.50 -76.21
CA HIS A 182 16.19 21.89 -77.44
C HIS A 182 15.59 22.90 -78.41
N HIS A 183 14.79 23.85 -77.90
CA HIS A 183 14.25 24.94 -78.71
C HIS A 183 15.35 25.80 -79.34
N HIS A 184 16.42 26.07 -78.60
CA HIS A 184 17.56 26.82 -79.14
C HIS A 184 18.31 26.06 -80.24
N HIS A 185 18.45 24.74 -80.15
CA HIS A 185 19.12 23.95 -81.18
C HIS A 185 18.30 23.81 -82.47
N HIS A 186 16.97 23.67 -82.40
CA HIS A 186 16.16 23.55 -83.61
C HIS A 186 16.17 24.81 -84.46
N HIS A 187 16.18 26.00 -83.85
CA HIS A 187 16.26 27.24 -84.60
C HIS A 187 17.59 27.40 -85.35
N HIS A 188 18.68 26.76 -84.91
CA HIS A 188 19.98 26.81 -85.60
C HIS A 188 20.10 25.85 -86.78
N HIS A 189 19.31 24.77 -86.83
CA HIS A 189 19.36 23.80 -87.93
C HIS A 189 18.34 24.06 -89.03
N SER A 190 17.37 24.94 -88.80
CA SER A 190 16.32 25.29 -89.77
C SER A 190 16.64 26.55 -90.60
N GLN A 191 17.91 26.95 -90.67
CA GLN A 191 18.44 27.98 -91.58
C GLN A 191 19.49 27.34 -92.48
#